data_AF-A0A8J2HAE9-F1
#
_entry.id   AF-A0A8J2HAE9-F1
#
_cell.length_a   1.000
_cell.length_b   1.000
_cell.length_c   1.000
_cell.angle_alpha   90.00
_cell.angle_beta   90.00
_cell.angle_gamma   90.00
#
_symmetry.space_group_name_H-M   'P 1'
#
loop_
_entity.id
_entity.type
_entity.pdbx_description
1 polymer ?
#
loop_
_entity_poly.entity_id
_entity_poly.type
_entity_poly.pdbx_seq_one_letter_code
_entity_poly.pdbx_strand_id
1 'polypeptide(L)'
;MFDVILISDYIFVVKHNDTAVIQIYIIAEDNRVIFTFQNSATDVIKKRIFIIKSFSKQFGYTCNIDEIKSDTDYSNQAFDNRTTLISHFIDPSNNLPIEASTIVS
;
A
#
# COMPACT_ATOMS: atom_id res chain seq x y z
N MET A 1 15.36 23.27 11.56
CA MET A 1 15.96 24.02 12.70
C MET A 1 17.21 23.25 13.07
N PHE A 2 18.39 23.85 12.91
CA PHE A 2 19.67 23.20 13.23
C PHE A 2 20.07 23.63 14.63
N ASP A 3 20.35 22.68 15.52
CA ASP A 3 20.96 22.99 16.82
C ASP A 3 22.48 23.06 16.65
N VAL A 4 23.04 24.24 16.85
CA VAL A 4 24.49 24.47 16.90
C VAL A 4 24.88 24.62 18.36
N ILE A 5 25.57 23.63 18.92
CA ILE A 5 26.16 23.72 20.26
C ILE A 5 27.63 24.12 20.07
N LEU A 6 27.98 25.34 20.47
CA LEU A 6 29.36 25.84 20.48
C LEU A 6 30.02 25.43 21.81
N ILE A 7 30.96 24.49 21.76
CA ILE A 7 31.92 24.25 22.84
C ILE A 7 33.32 24.40 22.23
N SER A 8 34.01 25.48 22.61
CA SER A 8 35.47 25.72 22.52
C SER A 8 36.21 25.10 21.33
N ASP A 9 36.52 25.93 20.32
CA ASP A 9 37.56 25.78 19.27
C ASP A 9 37.67 24.48 18.46
N TYR A 10 36.74 23.54 18.58
CA TYR A 10 36.60 22.42 17.66
C TYR A 10 35.21 22.39 17.04
N ILE A 11 35.13 22.71 15.74
CA ILE A 11 33.91 22.50 14.96
C ILE A 11 33.78 20.99 14.70
N PHE A 12 33.11 20.28 15.61
CA PHE A 12 32.60 18.94 15.31
C PHE A 12 31.41 19.08 14.36
N VAL A 13 31.65 18.89 13.06
CA VAL A 13 30.57 18.72 12.10
C VAL A 13 29.91 17.37 12.38
N VAL A 14 28.82 17.38 13.14
CA VAL A 14 28.01 16.18 13.36
C VAL A 14 27.31 15.83 12.04
N LYS A 15 27.77 14.79 11.37
CA LYS A 15 27.09 14.24 10.18
C LYS A 15 25.94 13.35 10.64
N HIS A 16 24.72 13.85 10.54
CA HIS A 16 23.51 13.05 10.67
C HIS A 16 23.20 12.39 9.32
N ASN A 17 23.55 11.13 9.17
CA ASN A 17 23.12 10.30 8.05
C ASN A 17 21.95 9.42 8.51
N ASP A 18 20.84 9.48 7.79
CA ASP A 18 19.73 8.54 7.92
C ASP A 18 19.70 7.64 6.68
N THR A 19 19.48 6.35 6.86
CA THR A 19 19.47 5.36 5.78
C THR A 19 18.27 4.44 5.95
N ALA A 20 17.46 4.28 4.90
CA ALA A 20 16.36 3.34 4.85
C ALA A 20 16.63 2.25 3.82
N VAL A 21 16.32 0.99 4.18
CA VAL A 21 16.32 -0.12 3.23
C VAL A 21 15.02 -0.08 2.45
N ILE A 22 15.12 0.00 1.12
CA ILE A 22 13.97 -0.02 0.22
C ILE A 22 13.98 -1.34 -0.53
N GLN A 23 12.82 -1.99 -0.61
CA GLN A 23 12.65 -3.14 -1.48
C GLN A 23 11.61 -2.89 -2.56
N ILE A 24 11.95 -3.31 -3.79
CA ILE A 24 11.19 -3.06 -5.01
C ILE A 24 10.93 -4.41 -5.68
N TYR A 25 9.70 -4.59 -6.16
CA TYR A 25 9.24 -5.81 -6.83
C TYR A 25 8.48 -5.45 -8.11
N ILE A 26 8.37 -6.41 -9.02
CA ILE A 26 7.45 -6.34 -10.16
C ILE A 26 6.27 -7.25 -9.84
N ILE A 27 5.06 -6.69 -9.90
CA ILE A 27 3.80 -7.40 -9.62
C ILE A 27 3.16 -7.80 -10.95
N ALA A 28 3.01 -9.10 -11.18
CA ALA A 28 2.27 -9.63 -12.33
C ALA A 28 0.77 -9.65 -12.06
N GLU A 29 -0.04 -9.82 -13.11
CA GLU A 29 -1.51 -9.91 -12.96
C GLU A 29 -1.92 -11.10 -12.08
N ASP A 30 -1.21 -12.22 -12.13
CA ASP A 30 -1.50 -13.41 -11.32
C ASP A 30 -1.24 -13.22 -9.81
N ASN A 31 -0.57 -12.12 -9.42
CA ASN A 31 -0.41 -11.73 -8.02
C ASN A 31 -1.50 -10.77 -7.52
N ARG A 32 -2.37 -10.28 -8.42
CA ARG A 32 -3.37 -9.26 -8.10
C ARG A 32 -4.70 -9.87 -7.73
N VAL A 33 -5.28 -9.33 -6.67
CA VAL A 33 -6.61 -9.66 -6.17
C VAL A 33 -7.53 -8.46 -6.36
N ILE A 34 -8.70 -8.71 -6.92
CA ILE A 34 -9.73 -7.71 -7.19
C ILE A 34 -10.83 -7.82 -6.14
N PHE A 35 -11.10 -6.73 -5.44
CA PHE A 35 -12.21 -6.60 -4.50
C PHE A 35 -13.23 -5.59 -5.02
N THR A 36 -14.51 -5.92 -4.90
CA THR A 36 -15.60 -4.99 -5.22
C THR A 36 -16.26 -4.51 -3.93
N PHE A 37 -16.38 -3.19 -3.78
CA PHE A 37 -17.07 -2.54 -2.68
C PHE A 37 -18.36 -1.91 -3.15
N GLN A 38 -19.43 -2.03 -2.36
CA GLN A 38 -20.70 -1.31 -2.55
C GLN A 38 -20.66 0.08 -1.91
N ASN A 39 -19.63 0.85 -2.24
CA ASN A 39 -19.40 2.21 -1.76
C ASN A 39 -18.81 3.05 -2.88
N SER A 40 -18.89 4.38 -2.73
CA SER A 40 -18.20 5.31 -3.62
C SER A 40 -16.69 5.17 -3.51
N ALA A 41 -15.96 5.44 -4.60
CA ALA A 41 -14.50 5.38 -4.59
C ALA A 41 -13.92 6.35 -3.55
N THR A 42 -14.55 7.51 -3.37
CA THR A 42 -14.17 8.48 -2.34
C THR A 42 -14.22 7.89 -0.93
N ASP A 43 -15.24 7.13 -0.59
CA ASP A 43 -15.37 6.53 0.74
C ASP A 43 -14.36 5.39 0.95
N VAL A 44 -14.13 4.57 -0.08
CA VAL A 44 -13.11 3.51 -0.05
C VAL A 44 -11.71 4.11 0.12
N ILE A 45 -11.39 5.19 -0.61
CA ILE A 45 -10.11 5.93 -0.49
C ILE A 45 -9.92 6.47 0.93
N LYS A 46 -10.94 7.08 1.53
CA LYS A 46 -10.89 7.58 2.92
C LYS A 46 -10.61 6.47 3.93
N LYS A 47 -10.95 5.22 3.60
CA LYS A 47 -10.74 4.04 4.45
C LYS A 47 -9.53 3.20 4.05
N ARG A 48 -8.69 3.65 3.10
CA ARG A 48 -7.52 2.91 2.58
C ARG A 48 -6.66 2.26 3.66
N ILE A 49 -6.27 3.01 4.68
CA ILE A 49 -5.42 2.51 5.78
C ILE A 49 -6.12 1.44 6.61
N PHE A 50 -7.43 1.59 6.84
CA PHE A 50 -8.22 0.60 7.55
C PHE A 50 -8.36 -0.69 6.73
N ILE A 51 -8.58 -0.57 5.42
CA ILE A 51 -8.65 -1.69 4.49
C ILE A 51 -7.32 -2.46 4.48
N ILE A 52 -6.20 -1.77 4.29
CA ILE A 52 -4.86 -2.39 4.33
C ILE A 52 -4.66 -3.16 5.64
N LYS A 53 -4.91 -2.53 6.79
CA LYS A 53 -4.73 -3.18 8.10
C LYS A 53 -5.64 -4.39 8.26
N SER A 54 -6.89 -4.28 7.84
CA SER A 54 -7.89 -5.35 7.97
C SER A 54 -7.55 -6.53 7.08
N PHE A 55 -7.23 -6.28 5.80
CA PHE A 55 -6.85 -7.31 4.85
C PHE A 55 -5.53 -7.97 5.26
N SER A 56 -4.53 -7.19 5.65
CA SER A 56 -3.26 -7.77 6.09
C SER A 56 -3.43 -8.69 7.29
N LYS A 57 -4.25 -8.27 8.26
CA LYS A 57 -4.57 -9.09 9.44
C LYS A 57 -5.36 -10.34 9.06
N GLN A 58 -6.37 -10.20 8.19
CA GLN A 58 -7.26 -11.29 7.83
C GLN A 58 -6.55 -12.39 7.05
N PHE A 59 -5.69 -12.01 6.11
CA PHE A 59 -5.01 -12.95 5.23
C PHE A 59 -3.63 -13.38 5.73
N GLY A 60 -3.09 -12.73 6.76
CA GLY A 60 -1.76 -13.05 7.31
C GLY A 60 -0.58 -12.61 6.43
N TYR A 61 -0.85 -11.77 5.43
CA TYR A 61 0.13 -11.25 4.47
C TYR A 61 0.13 -9.73 4.49
N THR A 62 1.16 -9.06 3.98
CA THR A 62 1.16 -7.59 3.87
C THR A 62 0.37 -7.17 2.63
N CYS A 63 -0.81 -6.58 2.82
CA CYS A 63 -1.64 -6.01 1.76
C CYS A 63 -1.07 -4.69 1.26
N ASN A 64 -0.92 -4.57 -0.06
CA ASN A 64 -0.66 -3.32 -0.76
C ASN A 64 -1.79 -3.04 -1.74
N ILE A 65 -2.26 -1.79 -1.78
CA ILE A 65 -3.30 -1.37 -2.73
C ILE A 65 -2.64 -0.73 -3.94
N ASP A 66 -2.85 -1.33 -5.10
CA ASP A 66 -2.33 -0.90 -6.40
C ASP A 66 -3.22 0.18 -7.02
N GLU A 67 -4.53 -0.05 -7.02
CA GLU A 67 -5.51 0.84 -7.66
C GLU A 67 -6.83 0.86 -6.87
N ILE A 68 -7.47 2.03 -6.81
CA ILE A 68 -8.88 2.18 -6.40
C ILE A 68 -9.57 2.98 -7.48
N LYS A 69 -10.61 2.41 -8.10
CA LYS A 69 -11.38 3.07 -9.17
C LYS A 69 -12.87 2.82 -9.01
N SER A 70 -13.67 3.81 -9.39
CA SER A 70 -15.11 3.59 -9.55
C SER A 70 -15.32 2.54 -10.63
N ASP A 71 -16.25 1.61 -10.41
CA ASP A 71 -16.70 0.74 -11.49
C ASP A 71 -17.41 1.59 -12.54
N THR A 72 -17.29 1.21 -13.80
CA THR A 72 -17.97 1.89 -14.90
C THR A 72 -19.01 0.98 -15.56
N ASP A 73 -20.08 1.57 -16.08
CA ASP A 73 -21.06 0.88 -16.92
C ASP A 73 -20.53 0.67 -18.36
N TYR A 74 -21.33 0.04 -19.22
CA TYR A 74 -20.98 -0.20 -20.63
C TYR A 74 -20.80 1.09 -21.45
N SER A 75 -21.26 2.24 -20.94
CA SER A 75 -21.07 3.57 -21.51
C SER A 75 -19.90 4.33 -20.86
N ASN A 76 -19.09 3.65 -20.06
CA ASN A 76 -17.95 4.19 -19.31
C ASN A 76 -18.33 5.26 -18.26
N GLN A 77 -19.59 5.29 -17.81
CA GLN A 77 -20.03 6.14 -16.71
C GLN A 77 -19.76 5.45 -15.37
N ALA A 78 -19.18 6.19 -14.43
CA ALA A 78 -18.88 5.67 -13.10
C ALA A 78 -20.16 5.38 -12.31
N PHE A 79 -20.22 4.21 -11.68
CA PHE A 79 -21.19 3.93 -10.64
C PHE A 79 -20.79 4.65 -9.36
N ASP A 80 -21.68 5.51 -8.86
CA ASP A 80 -21.42 6.28 -7.64
C ASP A 80 -21.31 5.41 -6.38
N ASN A 81 -21.83 4.18 -6.41
CA ASN A 81 -21.92 3.27 -5.27
C ASN A 81 -21.15 1.96 -5.46
N ARG A 82 -20.28 1.87 -6.47
CA ARG A 82 -19.51 0.65 -6.72
C ARG A 82 -18.07 0.96 -7.07
N THR A 83 -17.15 0.30 -6.39
CA THR A 83 -15.71 0.55 -6.50
C THR A 83 -14.96 -0.76 -6.66
N THR A 84 -14.05 -0.79 -7.62
CA THR A 84 -13.02 -1.83 -7.74
C THR A 84 -11.75 -1.38 -7.03
N LEU A 85 -11.24 -2.26 -6.17
CA LEU A 85 -9.94 -2.14 -5.51
C LEU A 85 -9.06 -3.29 -5.97
N ILE A 86 -7.90 -2.96 -6.54
CA ILE A 86 -6.88 -3.91 -6.96
C ILE A 86 -5.75 -3.88 -5.92
N SER A 87 -5.33 -5.04 -5.49
CA SER A 87 -4.28 -5.19 -4.47
C SER A 87 -3.39 -6.38 -4.77
N HIS A 88 -2.19 -6.37 -4.22
CA HIS A 88 -1.33 -7.54 -4.12
C HIS A 88 -0.91 -7.76 -2.67
N PHE A 89 -0.45 -8.96 -2.38
CA PHE A 89 -0.05 -9.37 -1.04
C PHE A 89 1.40 -9.85 -1.03
N ILE A 90 2.13 -9.49 0.02
CA ILE A 90 3.53 -9.90 0.23
C ILE A 90 3.61 -10.84 1.43
N ASP A 91 4.31 -11.95 1.27
CA ASP A 91 4.62 -12.86 2.37
C ASP A 91 5.75 -12.27 3.23
N PRO A 92 5.50 -11.98 4.52
CA PRO A 92 6.51 -11.37 5.40
C PRO A 92 7.68 -12.32 5.72
N SER A 93 7.57 -13.62 5.46
CA SER A 93 8.63 -14.60 5.74
C SER A 93 9.75 -14.57 4.71
N ASN A 94 9.44 -14.25 3.46
CA ASN A 94 10.38 -14.24 2.34
C ASN A 94 10.42 -12.89 1.59
N ASN A 95 9.53 -11.96 1.93
CA ASN A 95 9.33 -10.66 1.28
C ASN A 95 9.03 -10.77 -0.23
N LEU A 96 8.31 -11.80 -0.67
CA LEU A 96 7.91 -11.98 -2.06
C LEU A 96 6.39 -11.84 -2.24
N PRO A 97 5.93 -11.37 -3.42
CA PRO A 97 4.53 -11.43 -3.78
C PRO A 97 4.03 -12.88 -3.79
N ILE A 98 2.80 -13.06 -3.34
CA ILE A 98 2.12 -14.37 -3.41
C ILE A 98 1.19 -14.44 -4.61
N GLU A 99 0.83 -15.64 -5.00
CA GLU A 99 -0.20 -15.90 -6.02
C GLU A 99 -1.59 -15.49 -5.50
N ALA A 100 -2.39 -14.84 -6.34
CA ALA A 100 -3.73 -14.38 -5.99
C ALA A 100 -4.62 -15.53 -5.51
N SER A 101 -4.44 -16.73 -6.06
CA SER A 101 -5.15 -17.95 -5.68
C SER A 101 -5.03 -18.32 -4.19
N THR A 102 -3.99 -17.81 -3.50
CA THR A 102 -3.81 -17.98 -2.05
C THR A 102 -4.82 -17.16 -1.23
N ILE A 103 -5.40 -16.11 -1.83
CA ILE A 103 -6.36 -15.19 -1.17
C ILE A 103 -7.80 -15.51 -1.54
N VAL A 104 -8.06 -15.89 -2.79
CA VAL A 104 -9.42 -16.10 -3.35
C VAL A 104 -9.97 -17.52 -3.16
N SER A 105 -9.35 -18.33 -2.29
CA SER A 105 -9.72 -19.74 -2.04
C SER A 105 -11.05 -19.91 -1.32
#